data_AF-A0A924HN37-F1
#
_entry.id   AF-A0A924HN37-F1
#
_cell.length_a   1.000
_cell.length_b   1.000
_cell.length_c   1.000
_cell.angle_alpha   90.00
_cell.angle_beta   90.00
_cell.angle_gamma   90.00
#
_symmetry.space_group_name_H-M   'P 1'
#
loop_
_entity.id
_entity.type
_entity.pdbx_description
1 polymer ?
#
loop_
_entity_poly.entity_id
_entity_poly.type
_entity_poly.pdbx_seq_one_letter_code
_entity_poly.pdbx_strand_id
1 'polypeptide(L)' 'MKKLTFISGAIAFSLIGIGLLLQIMHLKGALLMQIFGLLIFSTLFSPLIFRYWYKF' A
#
# COMPACT_ATOMS: atom_id res chain seq x y z
N MET A 1 4.08 11.43 -14.92
CA MET A 1 4.46 10.57 -13.76
C MET A 1 3.39 10.50 -12.66
N LYS A 2 2.69 11.59 -12.32
CA LYS A 2 1.69 11.60 -11.22
C LYS A 2 0.52 10.61 -11.37
N LYS A 3 0.05 10.33 -12.59
CA LYS A 3 -1.08 9.40 -12.85
C LYS A 3 -0.75 7.94 -12.49
N LEU A 4 0.46 7.48 -12.84
CA LEU A 4 0.90 6.11 -12.49
C LEU A 4 1.03 5.93 -10.98
N THR A 5 1.58 6.95 -10.31
CA THR A 5 1.65 6.96 -8.85
C THR A 5 0.26 6.91 -8.22
N PHE A 6 -0.68 7.70 -8.74
CA PHE A 6 -2.06 7.72 -8.25
C PHE A 6 -2.76 6.37 -8.43
N ILE A 7 -2.61 5.74 -9.60
CA ILE A 7 -3.18 4.41 -9.88
C ILE A 7 -2.54 3.35 -8.97
N SER A 8 -1.21 3.35 -8.84
CA SER A 8 -0.50 2.41 -7.98
C SER A 8 -0.85 2.59 -6.49
N GLY A 9 -1.05 3.83 -6.05
CA GLY A 9 -1.48 4.15 -4.70
C GLY A 9 -2.92 3.72 -4.43
N ALA A 10 -3.83 3.93 -5.39
CA ALA A 10 -5.21 3.46 -5.30
C ALA A 10 -5.28 1.94 -5.21
N ILE A 11 -4.51 1.22 -6.03
CA ILE A 11 -4.45 -0.26 -6.00
C ILE A 11 -3.91 -0.75 -4.65
N ALA A 12 -2.82 -0.15 -4.16
CA ALA A 12 -2.23 -0.52 -2.88
C ALA A 12 -3.19 -0.23 -1.70
N PHE A 13 -3.90 0.91 -1.74
CA PHE A 13 -4.90 1.26 -0.74
C PHE A 13 -6.09 0.29 -0.74
N SER A 14 -6.57 -0.10 -1.93
CA SER A 14 -7.61 -1.14 -2.06
C SER A 14 -7.14 -2.48 -1.50
N LEU A 15 -5.90 -2.89 -1.75
CA LEU A 15 -5.32 -4.12 -1.20
C LEU A 15 -5.28 -4.10 0.34
N ILE A 16 -4.87 -2.97 0.93
CA ILE A 16 -4.86 -2.79 2.39
C ILE A 16 -6.28 -2.83 2.95
N GLY A 17 -7.24 -2.18 2.28
CA GLY A 17 -8.65 -2.20 2.68
C GLY A 17 -9.25 -3.61 2.65
N ILE A 18 -8.93 -4.40 1.62
CA ILE A 18 -9.34 -5.81 1.52
C ILE A 18 -8.66 -6.63 2.64
N GLY A 19 -7.36 -6.41 2.90
CA GLY A 19 -6.65 -7.06 3.99
C GLY A 19 -7.25 -6.77 5.37
N LEU A 20 -7.67 -5.52 5.62
CA LEU A 20 -8.36 -5.12 6.84
C LEU A 20 -9.74 -5.78 6.97
N LEU A 21 -10.52 -5.82 5.89
CA LEU A 21 -11.82 -6.52 5.87
C LEU A 21 -11.67 -8.01 6.19
N LEU A 22 -10.68 -8.67 5.58
CA LEU A 22 -10.37 -10.07 5.85
C LEU A 22 -9.92 -10.28 7.32
N GLN A 23 -9.23 -9.30 7.90
CA GLN A 23 -8.79 -9.34 9.29
C GLN A 23 -9.98 -9.21 10.26
N ILE A 24 -10.94 -8.33 9.95
CA ILE A 24 -12.20 -8.18 10.70
C ILE A 24 -13.02 -9.48 10.63
N MET A 25 -13.00 -10.17 9.49
CA MET A 25 -13.67 -11.46 9.31
C MET A 25 -12.91 -12.64 9.96
N HIS A 26 -11.80 -12.40 10.66
CA HIS A 26 -10.95 -13.41 11.29
C HIS A 26 -10.50 -14.55 10.34
N LEU A 27 -10.38 -14.26 9.05
CA LEU A 27 -9.92 -15.21 8.05
C LEU A 27 -8.44 -15.53 8.25
N LYS A 28 -8.11 -16.82 8.33
CA LYS A 28 -6.72 -17.29 8.40
C LYS A 28 -5.99 -16.82 7.14
N GLY A 29 -4.93 -16.03 7.31
CA GLY A 29 -4.15 -15.45 6.22
C GLY A 29 -4.39 -13.95 5.96
N ALA A 30 -5.39 -13.33 6.61
CA ALA A 30 -5.64 -11.90 6.49
C ALA A 30 -4.43 -11.05 6.88
N LEU A 31 -3.73 -11.44 7.95
CA LEU A 31 -2.54 -10.75 8.45
C LEU A 31 -1.39 -10.78 7.42
N LEU A 32 -1.22 -11.89 6.72
CA LEU A 32 -0.25 -12.01 5.62
C LEU A 32 -0.59 -11.06 4.47
N MET A 33 -1.86 -11.05 4.06
CA MET A 33 -2.34 -10.23 2.93
C MET A 33 -2.24 -8.72 3.25
N GLN A 34 -2.47 -8.35 4.50
CA GLN A 34 -2.34 -6.97 4.99
C GLN A 34 -0.88 -6.52 5.08
N ILE A 35 0.03 -7.38 5.55
CA ILE A 35 1.47 -7.11 5.55
C ILE A 35 1.97 -6.89 4.12
N PHE A 36 1.55 -7.74 3.18
CA PHE A 36 1.91 -7.58 1.76
C PHE A 36 1.41 -6.25 1.19
N GLY A 37 0.16 -5.85 1.48
CA GLY A 37 -0.38 -4.55 1.08
C GLY A 37 0.42 -3.37 1.64
N LEU A 38 0.79 -3.43 2.92
CA LEU A 38 1.63 -2.41 3.57
C LEU A 38 3.04 -2.35 2.99
N LEU A 39 3.64 -3.50 2.67
CA LEU A 39 4.97 -3.59 2.06
C LEU A 39 4.98 -2.94 0.67
N ILE A 40 4.00 -3.26 -0.18
CA ILE A 40 3.86 -2.67 -1.51
C ILE A 40 3.63 -1.16 -1.42
N PHE A 41 2.75 -0.73 -0.50
CA PHE A 41 2.49 0.69 -0.28
C PHE A 41 3.75 1.42 0.19
N SER A 42 4.47 0.88 1.18
CA SER A 42 5.71 1.46 1.70
C SER A 42 6.78 1.55 0.61
N THR A 43 6.97 0.50 -0.19
CA THR A 43 8.00 0.48 -1.23
C THR A 43 7.68 1.44 -2.39
N LEU A 44 6.40 1.66 -2.71
CA LEU A 44 5.99 2.62 -3.73
C LEU A 44 6.01 4.08 -3.23
N PHE A 45 5.57 4.33 -2.00
CA PHE A 45 5.47 5.68 -1.44
C PHE A 45 6.75 6.18 -0.79
N SER A 46 7.59 5.31 -0.24
CA SER A 46 8.88 5.68 0.38
C SER A 46 9.81 6.46 -0.56
N PRO A 47 10.13 5.99 -1.78
CA PRO A 47 10.98 6.75 -2.70
C PRO A 47 10.32 8.05 -3.18
N LEU A 48 8.98 8.09 -3.23
CA LEU A 48 8.23 9.29 -3.60
C LEU A 48 8.29 10.37 -2.52
N ILE A 49 8.16 9.98 -1.25
CA ILE A 49 8.31 10.85 -0.09
C ILE A 49 9.75 11.33 0.03
N PHE A 50 10.73 10.44 -0.16
CA PHE A 50 12.14 10.81 -0.17
C PHE A 50 12.43 11.86 -1.23
N ARG A 51 11.92 11.68 -2.46
CA ARG A 51 12.09 12.67 -3.53
C ARG A 51 11.40 14.00 -3.23
N TYR A 52 10.23 13.98 -2.58
CA TYR A 52 9.53 15.19 -2.16
C TYR A 52 10.27 15.96 -1.06
N TRP A 53 10.81 15.25 -0.07
CA TRP A 53 11.53 15.83 1.07
C TRP A 53 12.95 16.30 0.73
N TYR A 54 13.71 15.49 0.00
CA TYR A 54 15.12 15.78 -0.30
C TYR A 54 15.35 16.65 -1.54
N LYS A 55 14.28 17.02 -2.27
CA LYS A 55 14.31 17.96 -3.41
C LYS A 55 15.43 17.67 -4.43
N PHE A 56 15.69 16.39 -4.73
CA PHE A 56 16.61 15.92 -5.76
C PHE A 56 15.98 15.94 -7.16
#